data_AF-A0A0B2SKW4-F1
#
_entry.id   AF-A0A0B2SKW4-F1
#
_cell.length_a   1.000
_cell.length_b   1.000
_cell.length_c   1.000
_cell.angle_alpha   90.00
_cell.angle_beta   90.00
_cell.angle_gamma   90.00
#
_symmetry.space_group_name_H-M   'P 1'
#
loop_
_entity.id
_entity.type
_entity.pdbx_description
1 polymer ?
#
loop_
_entity_poly.entity_id
_entity_poly.type
_entity_poly.pdbx_seq_one_letter_code
_entity_poly.pdbx_strand_id
1 'polypeptide(L)'
;PNKIKDMNGSKETLKLVIRITDLWFVGTRDKSEQAEMIIVDSNGDQIHVICKRDQLKSWKPILKENCTYMMHNFKVIKNDGQYRICAHPCKLIHTGVTIIREIDLVNVPLKTHSLLNLPMSLAITLSAVCWLVSAVIL
;
A
#
# COMPACT_ATOMS: atom_id res chain seq x y z
N PRO A 1 5.65 -12.99 13.51
CA PRO A 1 5.43 -11.65 12.95
C PRO A 1 4.09 -11.13 13.45
N ASN A 2 3.94 -9.82 13.63
CA ASN A 2 2.66 -9.20 13.97
C ASN A 2 1.65 -9.36 12.81
N LYS A 3 0.36 -9.14 13.10
CA LYS A 3 -0.74 -9.20 12.14
C LYS A 3 -1.30 -7.80 11.90
N ILE A 4 -1.77 -7.54 10.69
CA ILE A 4 -2.27 -6.22 10.31
C ILE A 4 -3.48 -5.82 11.15
N LYS A 5 -4.43 -6.73 11.39
CA LYS A 5 -5.62 -6.46 12.21
C LYS A 5 -5.32 -5.95 13.63
N ASP A 6 -4.14 -6.26 14.18
CA ASP A 6 -3.75 -5.90 15.55
C ASP A 6 -2.98 -4.56 15.62
N MET A 7 -2.94 -3.81 14.51
CA MET A 7 -2.28 -2.52 14.42
C MET A 7 -3.19 -1.41 14.94
N ASN A 8 -2.85 -0.85 16.11
CA ASN A 8 -3.62 0.21 16.77
C ASN A 8 -2.76 1.43 17.17
N GLY A 9 -1.46 1.41 16.89
CA GLY A 9 -0.52 2.48 17.26
C GLY A 9 0.04 2.43 18.69
N SER A 10 -0.30 1.42 19.50
CA SER A 10 0.18 1.30 20.89
C SER A 10 1.45 0.47 21.05
N LYS A 11 1.98 -0.12 19.97
CA LYS A 11 3.13 -1.04 19.99
C LYS A 11 4.38 -0.33 19.46
N GLU A 12 5.47 -0.43 20.22
CA GLU A 12 6.74 0.26 19.92
C GLU A 12 7.62 -0.50 18.92
N THR A 13 7.60 -1.85 18.95
CA THR A 13 8.35 -2.70 18.02
C THR A 13 7.42 -3.61 17.25
N LEU A 14 7.27 -3.31 15.96
CA LEU A 14 6.39 -4.03 15.04
C LEU A 14 7.19 -4.61 13.88
N LYS A 15 6.88 -5.87 13.55
CA LYS A 15 7.46 -6.65 12.47
C LYS A 15 6.35 -7.34 11.68
N LEU A 16 6.21 -7.01 10.40
CA LEU A 16 5.23 -7.57 9.49
C LEU A 16 5.91 -8.41 8.41
N VAL A 17 5.19 -9.43 7.94
CA VAL A 17 5.51 -10.20 6.74
C VAL A 17 4.34 -10.01 5.80
N ILE A 18 4.58 -9.36 4.65
CA ILE A 18 3.54 -8.86 3.78
C ILE A 18 3.88 -9.04 2.32
N ARG A 19 2.86 -9.00 1.46
CA ARG A 19 3.01 -8.84 0.02
C ARG A 19 2.47 -7.46 -0.37
N ILE A 20 3.16 -6.79 -1.28
CA ILE A 20 2.65 -5.56 -1.90
C ILE A 20 1.63 -5.96 -2.96
N THR A 21 0.36 -5.56 -2.82
CA THR A 21 -0.69 -5.85 -3.80
C THR A 21 -0.86 -4.73 -4.81
N ASP A 22 -0.59 -3.50 -4.38
CA ASP A 22 -0.70 -2.28 -5.19
C ASP A 22 0.44 -1.35 -4.80
N LEU A 23 1.09 -0.75 -5.79
CA LEU A 23 2.17 0.23 -5.63
C LEU A 23 2.01 1.33 -6.66
N TRP A 24 1.87 2.57 -6.21
CA TRP A 24 1.79 3.73 -7.10
C TRP A 24 2.60 4.91 -6.54
N PHE A 25 2.95 5.83 -7.43
CA PHE A 25 3.72 7.02 -7.09
C PHE A 25 2.84 8.26 -7.22
N VAL A 26 2.88 9.11 -6.20
CA VAL A 26 2.05 10.31 -6.11
C VAL A 26 2.96 11.53 -6.02
N GLY A 27 2.69 12.53 -6.87
CA GLY A 27 3.31 13.85 -6.75
C GLY A 27 2.71 14.61 -5.56
N THR A 28 3.57 15.18 -4.73
CA THR A 28 3.17 15.97 -3.56
C THR A 28 3.29 17.47 -3.84
N ARG A 29 2.66 18.29 -2.99
CA ARG A 29 2.64 19.77 -3.14
C ARG A 29 4.04 20.41 -3.16
N ASP A 30 5.03 19.77 -2.52
CA ASP A 30 6.43 20.22 -2.50
C ASP A 30 7.21 19.79 -3.76
N LYS A 31 6.52 19.39 -4.84
CA LYS A 31 7.10 18.85 -6.09
C LYS A 31 7.97 17.63 -5.85
N SER A 32 7.75 16.93 -4.74
CA SER A 32 8.37 15.63 -4.50
C SER A 32 7.44 14.50 -4.91
N GLU A 33 7.99 13.30 -4.86
CA GLU A 33 7.28 12.07 -5.12
C GLU A 33 7.26 11.26 -3.83
N GLN A 34 6.13 10.61 -3.56
CA GLN A 34 6.00 9.58 -2.54
C GLN A 34 5.49 8.30 -3.18
N ALA A 35 5.87 7.14 -2.64
CA ALA A 35 5.23 5.89 -2.99
C ALA A 35 4.12 5.59 -1.98
N GLU A 36 2.97 5.18 -2.49
CA GLU A 36 1.87 4.65 -1.71
C GLU A 36 1.63 3.20 -2.13
N MET A 37 1.27 2.36 -1.17
CA MET A 37 1.09 0.94 -1.43
C MET A 37 0.03 0.31 -0.54
N ILE A 38 -0.66 -0.69 -1.07
CA ILE A 38 -1.48 -1.61 -0.29
C ILE A 38 -0.67 -2.86 -0.06
N ILE A 39 -0.60 -3.26 1.21
CA ILE A 39 0.06 -4.49 1.61
C ILE A 39 -0.95 -5.44 2.25
N VAL A 40 -0.71 -6.74 2.08
CA VAL A 40 -1.53 -7.80 2.66
C VAL A 40 -0.67 -8.75 3.48
N ASP A 41 -1.15 -9.18 4.65
CA ASP A 41 -0.49 -10.21 5.44
C ASP A 41 -1.01 -11.61 5.08
N SER A 42 -0.51 -12.64 5.77
CA SER A 42 -0.90 -14.04 5.51
C SER A 42 -2.40 -14.33 5.73
N ASN A 43 -3.12 -13.47 6.46
CA ASN A 43 -4.53 -13.65 6.76
C ASN A 43 -5.43 -12.96 5.72
N GLY A 44 -4.86 -12.22 4.77
CA GLY A 44 -5.62 -11.42 3.82
C GLY A 44 -5.98 -10.03 4.36
N ASP A 45 -5.55 -9.67 5.57
CA ASP A 45 -5.79 -8.35 6.13
C ASP A 45 -4.95 -7.32 5.36
N GLN A 46 -5.57 -6.21 4.94
CA GLN A 46 -4.92 -5.17 4.14
C GLN A 46 -4.69 -3.90 4.96
N ILE A 47 -3.60 -3.19 4.65
CA ILE A 47 -3.34 -1.86 5.20
C ILE A 47 -2.63 -0.97 4.18
N HIS A 48 -2.92 0.33 4.26
CA HIS A 48 -2.26 1.34 3.44
C HIS A 48 -0.91 1.75 4.07
N VAL A 49 0.13 1.87 3.24
CA VAL A 49 1.47 2.31 3.62
C VAL A 49 1.93 3.46 2.75
N ILE A 50 2.55 4.46 3.37
CA ILE A 50 3.12 5.64 2.71
C ILE A 50 4.64 5.66 2.91
N CYS A 51 5.37 5.71 1.80
CA CYS A 51 6.81 5.94 1.75
C CYS A 51 7.09 7.36 1.23
N LYS A 52 7.37 8.26 2.15
CA LYS A 52 7.67 9.67 1.86
C LYS A 52 9.01 9.83 1.12
N ARG A 53 9.19 10.97 0.45
CA ARG A 53 10.39 11.32 -0.34
C ARG A 53 11.71 10.97 0.35
N ASP A 54 11.84 11.29 1.63
CA ASP A 54 13.08 11.11 2.41
C ASP A 54 13.51 9.64 2.48
N GLN A 55 12.54 8.71 2.48
CA GLN A 55 12.77 7.27 2.47
C GLN A 55 12.69 6.67 1.07
N LEU A 56 11.95 7.30 0.17
CA LEU A 56 11.64 6.76 -1.15
C LEU A 56 12.89 6.46 -1.98
N LYS A 57 13.91 7.34 -1.92
CA LYS A 57 15.14 7.15 -2.69
C LYS A 57 15.81 5.78 -2.43
N SER A 58 15.78 5.32 -1.18
CA SER A 58 16.37 4.04 -0.79
C SER A 58 15.51 2.85 -1.18
N TRP A 59 14.18 3.00 -1.10
CA TRP A 59 13.26 1.87 -1.25
C TRP A 59 12.68 1.71 -2.66
N LYS A 60 12.59 2.78 -3.45
CA LYS A 60 12.04 2.78 -4.82
C LYS A 60 12.62 1.67 -5.73
N PRO A 61 13.93 1.40 -5.77
CA PRO A 61 14.45 0.32 -6.62
C PRO A 61 14.13 -1.11 -6.11
N ILE A 62 13.69 -1.25 -4.85
CA ILE A 62 13.49 -2.53 -4.18
C ILE A 62 12.00 -2.92 -4.17
N LEU A 63 11.11 -1.94 -4.02
CA LEU A 63 9.67 -2.15 -3.88
C LEU A 63 9.05 -2.56 -5.22
N LYS A 64 8.39 -3.73 -5.23
CA LYS A 64 7.72 -4.30 -6.40
C LYS A 64 6.38 -4.90 -5.98
N GLU A 65 5.37 -4.71 -6.82
CA GLU A 65 4.10 -5.42 -6.65
C GLU A 65 4.31 -6.93 -6.72
N ASN A 66 3.46 -7.66 -6.02
CA ASN A 66 3.44 -9.12 -5.89
C ASN A 66 4.66 -9.76 -5.23
N CYS A 67 5.70 -8.99 -4.89
CA CYS A 67 6.81 -9.46 -4.07
C CYS A 67 6.46 -9.47 -2.57
N THR A 68 7.11 -10.35 -1.82
CA THR A 68 6.91 -10.51 -0.38
C THR A 68 8.08 -9.91 0.40
N TYR A 69 7.77 -9.23 1.50
CA TYR A 69 8.73 -8.49 2.29
C TYR A 69 8.52 -8.70 3.78
N MET A 70 9.62 -8.68 4.52
CA MET A 70 9.65 -8.47 5.94
C MET A 70 9.92 -6.98 6.22
N MET A 71 8.99 -6.34 6.91
CA MET A 71 9.10 -4.92 7.27
C MET A 71 9.07 -4.74 8.79
N HIS A 72 9.91 -3.86 9.32
CA HIS A 72 9.87 -3.47 10.73
C HIS A 72 10.25 -2.01 10.96
N ASN A 73 10.00 -1.50 12.17
CA ASN A 73 10.28 -0.10 12.60
C ASN A 73 9.56 0.97 11.76
N PHE A 74 8.32 0.68 11.37
CA PHE A 74 7.43 1.63 10.72
C PHE A 74 6.57 2.36 11.77
N LYS A 75 6.06 3.53 11.41
CA LYS A 75 5.12 4.28 12.26
C LYS A 75 3.69 3.89 11.92
N VAL A 76 2.88 3.58 12.93
CA VAL A 76 1.44 3.39 12.78
C VAL A 76 0.74 4.71 13.10
N ILE A 77 -0.17 5.15 12.25
CA ILE A 77 -0.98 6.35 12.47
C ILE A 77 -2.45 6.06 12.15
N LYS A 78 -3.35 6.91 12.66
CA LYS A 78 -4.78 6.81 12.33
C LYS A 78 -5.00 7.06 10.83
N ASN A 79 -5.97 6.35 10.29
CA ASN A 79 -6.46 6.51 8.93
C ASN A 79 -7.77 7.32 8.93
N ASP A 80 -7.70 8.53 9.49
CA ASP A 80 -8.81 9.46 9.71
C ASP A 80 -8.83 10.62 8.69
N GLY A 81 -8.06 10.49 7.61
CA GLY A 81 -8.10 11.43 6.49
C GLY A 81 -9.41 11.36 5.70
N GLN A 82 -9.72 12.43 4.98
CA GLN A 82 -10.92 12.53 4.14
C GLN A 82 -10.98 11.44 3.05
N TYR A 83 -9.81 10.99 2.57
CA TYR A 83 -9.69 9.93 1.58
C TYR A 83 -9.02 8.71 2.22
N ARG A 84 -9.75 7.59 2.25
CA ARG A 84 -9.30 6.32 2.82
C ARG A 84 -9.19 5.29 1.70
N ILE A 85 -7.97 4.92 1.35
CA ILE A 85 -7.69 3.91 0.31
C ILE A 85 -7.99 2.50 0.84
N CYS A 86 -7.76 2.27 2.14
CA CYS A 86 -8.04 1.00 2.80
C CYS A 86 -9.02 1.22 3.97
N ALA A 87 -9.89 0.23 4.23
CA ALA A 87 -10.87 0.26 5.32
C ALA A 87 -10.22 0.23 6.71
N HIS A 88 -8.99 -0.28 6.82
CA HIS A 88 -8.27 -0.41 8.08
C HIS A 88 -8.25 0.93 8.87
N PRO A 89 -8.47 0.91 10.20
CA PRO A 89 -8.52 2.13 11.03
C PRO A 89 -7.18 2.86 11.13
N CYS A 90 -6.08 2.18 10.79
CA CYS A 90 -4.73 2.72 10.78
C CYS A 90 -4.10 2.62 9.38
N LYS A 91 -3.06 3.43 9.16
CA LYS A 91 -2.13 3.35 8.03
C LYS A 91 -0.69 3.40 8.54
N LEU A 92 0.25 2.94 7.74
CA LEU A 92 1.66 2.89 8.08
C LEU A 92 2.45 3.97 7.35
N ILE A 93 3.50 4.47 8.00
CA ILE A 93 4.47 5.41 7.40
C ILE A 93 5.87 4.83 7.56
N HIS A 94 6.63 4.76 6.47
CA HIS A 94 8.07 4.48 6.54
C HIS A 94 8.81 5.63 7.23
N THR A 95 9.70 5.27 8.15
CA THR A 95 10.57 6.19 8.88
C THR A 95 12.03 5.95 8.47
N GLY A 96 12.94 6.84 8.87
CA GLY A 96 14.39 6.69 8.64
C GLY A 96 15.01 5.41 9.21
N VAL A 97 14.32 4.73 10.12
CA VAL A 97 14.77 3.47 10.74
C VAL A 97 13.96 2.26 10.28
N THR A 98 13.00 2.45 9.36
CA THR A 98 12.27 1.35 8.74
C THR A 98 13.23 0.47 7.96
N ILE A 99 13.11 -0.84 8.14
CA ILE A 99 13.89 -1.82 7.40
C ILE A 99 12.92 -2.69 6.62
N ILE A 100 13.21 -2.83 5.33
CA ILE A 100 12.49 -3.68 4.40
C ILE A 100 13.48 -4.71 3.86
N ARG A 101 13.11 -5.99 3.94
CA ARG A 101 13.88 -7.08 3.33
C ARG A 101 12.94 -7.90 2.47
N GLU A 102 13.28 -8.05 1.20
CA GLU A 102 12.60 -9.01 0.33
C GLU A 102 12.85 -10.42 0.87
N ILE A 103 11.79 -11.21 0.92
CA ILE A 103 11.83 -12.60 1.35
C ILE A 103 10.96 -13.42 0.40
N ASP A 104 11.39 -14.65 0.12
CA ASP A 104 10.60 -15.56 -0.70
C ASP A 104 9.66 -16.37 0.20
N LEU A 105 8.38 -16.03 0.21
CA LEU A 105 7.34 -16.70 0.98
C LEU A 105 6.08 -16.89 0.15
N VAL A 106 5.76 -18.16 -0.11
CA VAL A 106 4.60 -18.59 -0.88
C VAL A 106 3.28 -18.37 -0.14
N ASN A 107 3.31 -18.36 1.20
CA ASN A 107 2.09 -18.41 2.05
C ASN A 107 1.37 -17.07 2.26
N VAL A 108 1.86 -15.96 1.69
CA VAL A 108 1.09 -14.71 1.68
C VAL A 108 0.13 -14.75 0.48
N PRO A 109 -1.14 -14.36 0.60
CA PRO A 109 -2.08 -14.38 -0.54
C PRO A 109 -1.59 -13.54 -1.72
N LEU A 110 -1.80 -14.02 -2.94
CA LEU A 110 -1.68 -13.19 -4.15
C LEU A 110 -2.91 -12.31 -4.27
N LYS A 111 -2.75 -11.15 -4.92
CA LYS A 111 -3.90 -10.34 -5.29
C LYS A 111 -4.75 -11.12 -6.28
N THR A 112 -5.90 -11.62 -5.84
CA THR A 112 -6.92 -12.16 -6.73
C THR A 112 -7.78 -11.00 -7.20
N HIS A 113 -7.62 -10.58 -8.46
CA HIS A 113 -8.62 -9.76 -9.10
C HIS A 113 -9.87 -10.62 -9.30
N SER A 114 -10.89 -10.46 -8.45
CA SER A 114 -12.24 -10.85 -8.84
C SER A 114 -12.59 -9.93 -10.00
N LEU A 115 -12.41 -10.41 -11.23
CA LEU A 115 -13.02 -9.79 -12.38
C LEU A 115 -14.51 -9.80 -12.08
N LEU A 116 -15.04 -8.65 -11.66
CA LEU A 116 -16.47 -8.43 -11.65
C LEU A 116 -16.90 -8.76 -13.08
N ASN A 117 -17.74 -9.79 -13.24
CA ASN A 117 -18.39 -10.08 -14.52
C ASN A 117 -19.34 -8.92 -14.80
N LEU A 118 -18.77 -7.78 -15.21
CA LEU A 118 -19.53 -6.61 -15.57
C LEU A 118 -20.20 -6.93 -16.90
N PRO A 119 -21.52 -6.76 -17.03
CA PRO A 119 -22.14 -6.81 -18.34
C PRO A 119 -21.41 -5.81 -19.26
N MET A 120 -21.10 -6.22 -20.48
CA MET A 120 -20.33 -5.42 -21.46
C MET A 120 -20.87 -3.98 -21.65
N SER A 121 -22.14 -3.73 -21.31
CA SER A 121 -22.75 -2.39 -21.32
C SER A 121 -22.15 -1.39 -20.31
N LEU A 122 -21.51 -1.86 -19.22
CA LEU A 122 -20.86 -1.01 -18.21
C LEU A 122 -19.36 -0.79 -18.47
N ALA A 123 -18.73 -1.58 -19.35
CA ALA A 123 -17.31 -1.41 -19.67
C ALA A 123 -17.02 -0.09 -20.41
N ILE A 124 -18.00 0.40 -21.19
CA ILE A 124 -17.90 1.64 -21.97
C ILE A 124 -17.92 2.88 -21.05
N THR A 125 -18.54 2.80 -19.87
CA THR A 125 -18.57 3.93 -18.93
C THR A 125 -17.29 4.02 -18.09
N LEU A 126 -16.64 2.89 -17.80
CA LEU A 126 -15.36 2.83 -17.07
C LEU A 126 -14.19 3.43 -17.86
N SER A 127 -14.14 3.27 -19.19
CA SER A 127 -13.12 3.95 -19.99
C SER A 127 -13.27 5.48 -19.91
N ALA A 128 -14.50 5.99 -19.96
CA ALA A 128 -14.75 7.43 -19.82
C ALA A 128 -14.36 7.98 -18.43
N VAL A 129 -14.62 7.21 -17.37
CA VAL A 129 -14.22 7.58 -16.00
C VAL A 129 -12.70 7.52 -15.84
N CYS A 130 -12.03 6.50 -16.39
CA CYS A 130 -10.57 6.39 -16.34
C CYS A 130 -9.89 7.55 -17.09
N TRP A 131 -10.43 7.96 -18.24
CA TRP A 131 -9.99 9.17 -18.95
C TRP A 131 -10.25 10.46 -18.17
N LEU A 132 -11.37 10.58 -17.45
CA LEU A 132 -11.66 11.74 -16.60
C LEU A 132 -10.72 11.86 -15.40
N VAL A 133 -10.35 10.75 -14.75
CA VAL A 133 -9.38 10.79 -13.64
C VAL A 133 -7.98 11.14 -14.14
N SER A 134 -7.59 10.68 -15.34
CA SER A 134 -6.31 11.08 -15.97
C SER A 134 -6.30 12.54 -16.44
N ALA A 135 -7.44 13.09 -16.87
CA ALA A 135 -7.53 14.46 -17.39
C ALA A 135 -7.60 15.54 -16.30
N VAL A 136 -7.96 15.21 -15.05
CA VAL A 136 -8.04 16.17 -13.94
C VAL A 136 -6.68 16.31 -13.20
N ILE A 137 -5.66 15.54 -13.59
CA ILE A 137 -4.30 15.60 -13.00
C ILE A 137 -3.27 16.27 -13.95
N LEU A 138 -3.70 16.91 -15.05
CA LEU A 138 -2.85 17.73 -15.91
C LEU A 138 -3.22 19.22 -15.85
#